data_AF-A0A2M8G064-F1
#
_entry.id   AF-A0A2M8G064-F1
#
_cell.length_a   1.000
_cell.length_b   1.000
_cell.length_c   1.000
_cell.angle_alpha   90.00
_cell.angle_beta   90.00
_cell.angle_gamma   90.00
#
_symmetry.space_group_name_H-M   'P 1'
#
loop_
_entity.id
_entity.type
_entity.pdbx_description
1 polymer ?
#
loop_
_entity_poly.entity_id
_entity_poly.type
_entity_poly.pdbx_seq_one_letter_code
_entity_poly.pdbx_strand_id
1 'polypeptide(L)'
;MKKKLITFLIFTFLSLPAFAVINYPLENRTAAPIFEWALDLNNGSITIAAAGALDRQQMPDLQATSCTFQSGINNQGNIYIGGSTITNAIGTNEGLHIVSTGTISNVTVNGNANKIWIAGDNIGDVIKYLCN
;
A
#
# COMPACT_ATOMS: atom_id res chain seq x y z
N MET A 1 -90.37 37.41 12.30
CA MET A 1 -88.95 37.67 11.97
C MET A 1 -88.41 36.49 11.18
N LYS A 2 -87.64 36.74 10.12
CA LYS A 2 -87.30 35.82 9.02
C LYS A 2 -85.93 35.12 9.26
N LYS A 3 -85.96 33.77 9.24
CA LYS A 3 -85.13 32.78 8.49
C LYS A 3 -83.58 32.74 8.54
N LYS A 4 -83.12 31.46 8.64
CA LYS A 4 -81.85 30.77 8.21
C LYS A 4 -80.77 30.61 9.30
N LEU A 5 -80.50 29.41 9.85
CA LEU A 5 -79.94 28.15 9.28
C LEU A 5 -78.51 28.33 8.74
N ILE A 6 -77.51 27.79 9.47
CA ILE A 6 -76.12 27.43 9.11
C ILE A 6 -75.55 26.75 10.37
N THR A 7 -74.76 25.68 10.42
CA THR A 7 -74.35 24.58 9.54
C THR A 7 -73.61 23.64 10.50
N PHE A 8 -73.94 22.35 10.50
CA PHE A 8 -73.18 21.32 11.19
C PHE A 8 -71.87 21.07 10.45
N LEU A 9 -70.71 21.17 11.11
CA LEU A 9 -69.45 20.63 10.59
C LEU A 9 -68.83 19.69 11.62
N ILE A 10 -68.69 18.45 11.19
CA ILE A 10 -68.12 17.30 11.89
C ILE A 10 -66.59 17.44 11.83
N PHE A 11 -65.90 17.24 12.96
CA PHE A 11 -64.50 16.81 12.95
C PHE A 11 -64.38 15.50 13.72
N THR A 12 -64.13 14.45 12.96
CA THR A 12 -63.75 13.11 13.37
C THR A 12 -62.38 13.15 14.04
N PHE A 13 -62.30 12.75 15.31
CA PHE A 13 -61.02 12.43 15.95
C PHE A 13 -60.53 11.08 15.41
N LEU A 14 -59.64 11.12 14.43
CA LEU A 14 -58.80 9.98 14.06
C LEU A 14 -57.76 9.78 15.18
N SER A 15 -57.84 8.65 15.89
CA SER A 15 -56.81 8.22 16.82
C SER A 15 -55.52 7.93 16.06
N LEU A 16 -54.46 8.68 16.36
CA LEU A 16 -53.11 8.38 15.89
C LEU A 16 -52.64 7.05 16.52
N PRO A 17 -51.97 6.15 15.77
CA PRO A 17 -51.36 4.98 16.36
C PRO A 17 -50.17 5.42 17.22
N ALA A 18 -50.09 4.86 18.43
CA ALA A 18 -48.95 5.04 19.32
C ALA A 18 -47.67 4.57 18.61
N PHE A 19 -46.71 5.48 18.43
CA PHE A 19 -45.36 5.12 18.03
C PHE A 19 -44.72 4.33 19.17
N ALA A 20 -44.53 3.03 18.97
CA ALA A 20 -43.66 2.24 19.81
C ALA A 20 -42.22 2.72 19.57
N VAL A 21 -41.63 3.40 20.55
CA VAL A 21 -40.19 3.62 20.61
C VAL A 21 -39.54 2.27 20.87
N ILE A 22 -38.97 1.67 19.83
CA ILE A 22 -38.11 0.50 20.00
C ILE A 22 -36.78 1.02 20.56
N ASN A 23 -36.63 0.94 21.88
CA ASN A 23 -35.31 1.02 22.51
C ASN A 23 -34.55 -0.24 22.12
N TYR A 24 -33.68 -0.16 21.12
CA TYR A 24 -32.65 -1.17 20.95
C TYR A 24 -31.69 -1.03 22.13
N PRO A 25 -31.50 -2.06 22.97
CA PRO A 25 -30.37 -2.03 23.89
C PRO A 25 -29.10 -1.87 23.07
N LEU A 26 -28.18 -1.01 23.53
CA LEU A 26 -26.80 -0.98 23.05
C LEU A 26 -26.16 -2.30 23.48
N GLU A 27 -26.49 -3.35 22.74
CA GLU A 27 -25.83 -4.64 22.83
C GLU A 27 -24.43 -4.39 22.29
N ASN A 28 -23.52 -4.25 23.26
CA ASN A 28 -22.09 -4.55 23.19
C ASN A 28 -21.70 -5.15 21.84
N ARG A 29 -21.44 -4.27 20.86
CA ARG A 29 -20.84 -4.67 19.58
C ARG A 29 -19.43 -5.11 19.92
N THR A 30 -19.31 -6.38 20.26
CA THR A 30 -18.04 -7.10 20.19
C THR A 30 -17.51 -6.79 18.81
N ALA A 31 -16.41 -6.03 18.79
CA ALA A 31 -15.77 -5.58 17.57
C ALA A 31 -15.65 -6.80 16.66
N ALA A 32 -16.23 -6.71 15.45
CA ALA A 32 -15.87 -7.66 14.41
C ALA A 32 -14.34 -7.71 14.38
N PRO A 33 -13.71 -8.91 14.35
CA PRO A 33 -12.27 -8.97 14.21
C PRO A 33 -11.95 -8.26 12.89
N ILE A 34 -11.36 -7.08 12.99
CA ILE A 34 -10.76 -6.39 11.87
C ILE A 34 -9.62 -7.33 11.50
N PHE A 35 -9.78 -8.09 10.42
CA PHE A 35 -8.68 -8.85 9.85
C PHE A 35 -7.75 -7.82 9.20
N GLU A 36 -6.98 -7.16 10.06
CA GLU A 36 -5.98 -6.17 9.68
C GLU A 36 -4.81 -6.95 9.09
N TRP A 37 -4.92 -7.30 7.80
CA TRP A 37 -3.74 -7.51 6.97
C TRP A 37 -3.12 -6.12 6.70
N ALA A 38 -2.75 -5.39 7.76
CA ALA A 38 -1.78 -4.32 7.61
C ALA A 38 -0.47 -5.03 7.24
N LEU A 39 -0.22 -5.13 5.94
CA LEU A 39 1.11 -5.40 5.44
C LEU A 39 1.96 -4.23 5.93
N ASP A 40 2.75 -4.47 6.98
CA ASP A 40 3.63 -3.47 7.56
C ASP A 40 4.51 -2.91 6.45
N LEU A 41 4.49 -1.59 6.29
CA LEU A 41 5.37 -0.92 5.34
C LEU A 41 6.80 -0.99 5.86
N ASN A 42 7.63 -1.75 5.15
CA ASN A 42 9.02 -1.96 5.49
C ASN A 42 9.90 -1.11 4.56
N ASN A 43 10.62 -0.15 5.14
CA ASN A 43 11.58 0.68 4.42
C ASN A 43 13.01 0.36 4.82
N GLY A 44 13.94 0.70 3.93
CA GLY A 44 15.36 0.55 4.21
C GLY A 44 16.22 0.96 3.03
N SER A 45 17.50 0.63 3.12
CA SER A 45 18.47 0.91 2.06
C SER A 45 19.57 -0.12 2.01
N ILE A 46 20.13 -0.33 0.82
CA ILE A 46 21.29 -1.19 0.57
C ILE A 46 22.37 -0.35 -0.09
N THR A 47 23.59 -0.44 0.44
CA THR A 47 24.78 0.20 -0.13
C THR A 47 25.58 -0.83 -0.91
N ILE A 48 25.87 -0.51 -2.18
CA ILE A 48 26.67 -1.33 -3.09
C ILE A 48 28.07 -1.51 -2.54
N ALA A 49 28.44 -2.74 -2.16
CA ALA A 49 29.74 -3.03 -1.56
C ALA A 49 30.84 -3.36 -2.60
N ALA A 50 30.44 -3.82 -3.80
CA ALA A 50 31.33 -4.21 -4.89
C ALA A 50 30.64 -3.95 -6.23
N ALA A 51 31.43 -3.72 -7.30
CA ALA A 51 30.94 -3.26 -8.60
C ALA A 51 31.64 -3.93 -9.80
N GLY A 52 31.80 -5.24 -9.77
CA GLY A 52 32.20 -6.07 -10.91
C GLY A 52 31.00 -6.63 -11.69
N ALA A 53 31.28 -7.20 -12.86
CA ALA A 53 30.26 -7.73 -13.78
C ALA A 53 29.32 -8.79 -13.16
N LEU A 54 29.77 -9.49 -12.13
CA LEU A 54 28.99 -10.50 -11.40
C LEU A 54 28.67 -10.10 -9.96
N ASP A 55 29.14 -8.92 -9.51
CA ASP A 55 28.91 -8.46 -8.16
C ASP A 55 27.48 -7.98 -8.00
N ARG A 56 26.80 -8.52 -6.99
CA ARG A 56 25.40 -8.26 -6.71
C ARG A 56 25.10 -8.58 -5.26
N GLN A 57 24.17 -7.84 -4.70
CA GLN A 57 23.72 -7.98 -3.33
C GLN A 57 22.27 -8.43 -3.32
N GLN A 58 22.00 -9.42 -2.47
CA GLN A 58 20.64 -9.87 -2.23
C GLN A 58 19.92 -8.89 -1.30
N MET A 59 18.64 -8.65 -1.55
CA MET A 59 17.80 -7.95 -0.58
C MET A 59 17.66 -8.76 0.72
N PRO A 60 17.36 -8.09 1.85
CA PRO A 60 17.07 -8.78 3.11
C PRO A 60 15.84 -9.68 3.00
N ASP A 61 15.76 -10.66 3.90
CA ASP A 61 14.56 -11.47 4.08
C ASP A 61 13.43 -10.60 4.63
N LEU A 62 12.48 -10.29 3.75
CA LEU A 62 11.37 -9.42 4.04
C LEU A 62 10.14 -9.96 3.33
N GLN A 63 9.12 -10.33 4.10
CA GLN A 63 7.85 -10.75 3.53
C GLN A 63 7.18 -9.54 2.90
N ALA A 64 6.97 -9.60 1.59
CA ALA A 64 6.39 -8.52 0.81
C ALA A 64 5.69 -9.05 -0.44
N THR A 65 4.67 -8.30 -0.84
CA THR A 65 3.92 -8.50 -2.08
C THR A 65 4.45 -7.60 -3.19
N SER A 66 4.81 -6.36 -2.86
CA SER A 66 5.42 -5.42 -3.80
C SER A 66 6.48 -4.53 -3.14
N CYS A 67 7.39 -4.00 -3.95
CA CYS A 67 8.39 -3.04 -3.53
C CYS A 67 8.48 -1.86 -4.49
N THR A 68 8.77 -0.69 -3.93
CA THR A 68 9.26 0.49 -4.65
C THR A 68 10.74 0.67 -4.35
N PHE A 69 11.52 0.95 -5.39
CA PHE A 69 12.96 1.15 -5.34
C PHE A 69 13.32 2.55 -5.83
N GLN A 70 14.20 3.22 -5.11
CA GLN A 70 14.66 4.56 -5.45
C GLN A 70 16.19 4.63 -5.36
N SER A 71 16.81 5.16 -6.40
CA SER A 71 18.24 5.44 -6.41
C SER A 71 18.57 6.61 -5.47
N GLY A 72 19.64 6.49 -4.71
CA GLY A 72 20.16 7.54 -3.84
C GLY A 72 20.52 8.80 -4.61
N ILE A 73 20.31 9.97 -4.00
CA ILE A 73 20.54 11.26 -4.65
C ILE A 73 22.02 11.54 -4.98
N ASN A 74 22.93 10.89 -4.25
CA ASN A 74 24.38 11.07 -4.40
C ASN A 74 25.02 9.93 -5.21
N ASN A 75 24.23 9.06 -5.83
CA ASN A 75 24.76 7.96 -6.61
C ASN A 75 25.44 8.49 -7.87
N GLN A 76 26.60 7.90 -8.17
CA GLN A 76 27.43 8.28 -9.32
C GLN A 76 27.20 7.34 -10.51
N GLY A 77 26.74 6.12 -10.23
CA GLY A 77 26.40 5.11 -11.23
C GLY A 77 24.92 4.77 -11.21
N ASN A 78 24.55 3.83 -12.08
CA ASN A 78 23.21 3.28 -12.09
C ASN A 78 23.10 2.04 -11.21
N ILE A 79 21.86 1.69 -10.89
CA ILE A 79 21.53 0.49 -10.14
C ILE A 79 20.63 -0.42 -10.99
N TYR A 80 20.86 -1.72 -10.88
CA TYR A 80 20.16 -2.75 -11.63
C TYR A 80 19.47 -3.68 -10.64
N ILE A 81 18.17 -3.91 -10.82
CA ILE A 81 17.39 -4.81 -9.97
C ILE A 81 16.82 -5.99 -10.76
N GLY A 82 16.80 -7.18 -10.17
CA GLY A 82 16.12 -8.33 -10.76
C GLY A 82 16.42 -9.63 -10.03
N GLY A 83 16.49 -10.74 -10.75
CA GLY A 83 16.74 -12.06 -10.17
C GLY A 83 18.22 -12.36 -9.87
N SER A 84 18.50 -13.56 -9.37
CA SER A 84 19.84 -13.99 -8.93
C SER A 84 20.95 -14.01 -10.00
N THR A 85 20.62 -13.74 -11.27
CA THR A 85 21.56 -13.72 -12.40
C THR A 85 21.76 -12.32 -12.98
N ILE A 86 21.24 -11.27 -12.34
CA ILE A 86 21.42 -9.90 -12.83
C ILE A 86 22.90 -9.48 -12.76
N THR A 87 23.26 -8.59 -13.67
CA THR A 87 24.57 -7.94 -13.75
C THR A 87 24.41 -6.43 -13.84
N ASN A 88 25.50 -5.68 -13.61
CA ASN A 88 25.60 -4.27 -13.96
C ASN A 88 25.93 -4.06 -15.45
N ALA A 89 26.24 -2.82 -15.86
CA ALA A 89 26.55 -2.44 -17.25
C ALA A 89 27.74 -3.18 -17.88
N ILE A 90 28.62 -3.76 -17.07
CA ILE A 90 29.82 -4.47 -17.53
C ILE A 90 29.46 -5.92 -17.93
N GLY A 91 28.35 -6.45 -17.42
CA GLY A 91 27.90 -7.81 -17.68
C GLY A 91 27.06 -7.95 -18.95
N THR A 92 26.20 -8.98 -18.98
CA THR A 92 25.38 -9.34 -20.16
C THR A 92 23.89 -9.48 -19.88
N ASN A 93 23.48 -9.42 -18.61
CA ASN A 93 22.10 -9.62 -18.18
C ASN A 93 21.70 -8.51 -17.21
N GLU A 94 21.63 -7.29 -17.73
CA GLU A 94 21.13 -6.14 -16.99
C GLU A 94 19.68 -6.39 -16.56
N GLY A 95 19.39 -6.10 -15.30
CA GLY A 95 18.03 -6.13 -14.77
C GLY A 95 17.23 -4.88 -15.17
N LEU A 96 16.23 -4.54 -14.37
CA LEU A 96 15.57 -3.24 -14.49
C LEU A 96 16.54 -2.15 -14.03
N HIS A 97 16.68 -1.14 -14.87
CA HIS A 97 17.66 -0.08 -14.71
C HIS A 97 17.07 1.13 -13.95
N ILE A 98 17.71 1.52 -12.86
CA ILE A 98 17.39 2.71 -12.08
C ILE A 98 18.54 3.70 -12.23
N VAL A 99 18.30 4.73 -13.05
CA VAL A 99 19.24 5.85 -13.21
C VAL A 99 19.39 6.62 -11.89
N SER A 100 20.45 7.41 -11.75
CA SER A 100 20.63 8.30 -10.59
C SER A 100 19.37 9.15 -10.33
N THR A 101 18.92 9.22 -9.08
CA THR A 101 17.64 9.82 -8.63
C THR A 101 16.35 9.16 -9.15
N GLY A 102 16.46 8.13 -9.99
CA GLY A 102 15.34 7.40 -10.56
C GLY A 102 14.57 6.57 -9.54
N THR A 103 13.35 6.17 -9.91
CA THR A 103 12.47 5.33 -9.10
C THR A 103 11.80 4.28 -9.97
N ILE A 104 11.69 3.06 -9.46
CA ILE A 104 10.84 2.01 -10.01
C ILE A 104 9.84 1.60 -8.93
N SER A 105 8.55 1.68 -9.24
CA SER A 105 7.48 1.32 -8.32
C SER A 105 6.79 0.04 -8.76
N ASN A 106 6.05 -0.57 -7.83
CA ASN A 106 5.18 -1.72 -8.07
C ASN A 106 5.93 -2.96 -8.59
N VAL A 107 7.16 -3.20 -8.11
CA VAL A 107 7.89 -4.44 -8.38
C VAL A 107 7.26 -5.55 -7.57
N THR A 108 6.58 -6.49 -8.24
CA THR A 108 5.94 -7.64 -7.58
C THR A 108 6.99 -8.62 -7.06
N VAL A 109 6.88 -8.96 -5.77
CA VAL A 109 7.85 -9.80 -5.03
C VAL A 109 7.25 -11.15 -4.63
N ASN A 110 5.92 -11.23 -4.53
CA ASN A 110 5.12 -12.44 -4.24
C ASN A 110 5.79 -13.40 -3.23
N GLY A 111 5.85 -12.95 -1.97
CA GLY A 111 6.33 -13.73 -0.84
C GLY A 111 7.48 -13.02 -0.16
N ASN A 112 8.69 -13.06 -0.73
CA ASN A 112 9.90 -12.62 -0.05
C ASN A 112 10.83 -11.79 -0.95
N ALA A 113 11.23 -10.62 -0.46
CA ALA A 113 12.13 -9.68 -1.14
C ALA A 113 13.53 -10.22 -1.37
N ASN A 114 13.99 -11.23 -0.60
CA ASN A 114 15.29 -11.85 -0.82
C ASN A 114 15.43 -12.52 -2.20
N LYS A 115 14.36 -12.68 -2.98
CA LYS A 115 14.45 -13.11 -4.38
C LYS A 115 14.98 -12.02 -5.31
N ILE A 116 15.02 -10.77 -4.85
CA ILE A 116 15.54 -9.61 -5.56
C ILE A 116 17.02 -9.46 -5.27
N TRP A 117 17.76 -9.25 -6.34
CA TRP A 117 19.19 -8.98 -6.35
C TRP A 117 19.44 -7.63 -7.00
N ILE A 118 20.45 -6.94 -6.47
CA ILE A 118 20.81 -5.58 -6.83
C ILE A 118 22.27 -5.56 -7.25
N ALA A 119 22.57 -5.05 -8.43
CA ALA A 119 23.92 -4.74 -8.88
C ALA A 119 24.06 -3.23 -9.07
N GLY A 120 25.27 -2.71 -8.93
CA GLY A 120 25.57 -1.29 -9.15
C GLY A 120 26.80 -1.11 -10.01
N ASP A 121 26.87 0.03 -10.68
CA ASP A 121 28.06 0.43 -11.45
C ASP A 121 29.20 0.89 -10.54
N ASN A 122 28.88 1.43 -9.36
CA ASN A 122 29.86 2.01 -8.45
C ASN A 122 29.71 1.49 -7.02
N ILE A 123 30.84 1.26 -6.35
CA ILE A 123 30.87 1.01 -4.90
C ILE A 123 30.40 2.27 -4.17
N GLY A 124 29.56 2.09 -3.15
CA GLY A 124 29.02 3.17 -2.33
C GLY A 124 27.71 3.75 -2.84
N ASP A 125 27.27 3.41 -4.06
CA ASP A 125 25.92 3.76 -4.51
C ASP A 125 24.88 3.12 -3.57
N VAL A 126 23.74 3.79 -3.41
CA VAL A 126 22.70 3.39 -2.47
C VAL A 126 21.37 3.22 -3.19
N ILE A 127 20.69 2.11 -2.94
CA ILE A 127 19.28 1.93 -3.29
C ILE A 127 18.44 2.01 -2.02
N LYS A 128 17.37 2.77 -2.06
CA LYS A 128 16.33 2.79 -1.03
C LYS A 128 15.18 1.91 -1.48
N TYR A 129 14.53 1.23 -0.55
CA TYR A 129 13.35 0.44 -0.83
C TYR A 129 12.23 0.75 0.16
N LEU A 130 11.00 0.55 -0.30
CA LEU A 130 9.77 0.55 0.48
C LEU A 130 8.91 -0.61 -0.01
N CYS A 131 8.64 -1.58 0.85
CA CYS A 131 7.87 -2.78 0.51
C CYS A 131 6.65 -2.92 1.42
N ASN A 132 5.61 -3.60 0.91
CA ASN A 132 4.40 -3.93 1.65
C ASN A 132 4.23 -5.45 1.77
#